data_AF-A0A7D5GG71-F1
#
_entry.id   AF-A0A7D5GG71-F1
#
_cell.length_a   1.000
_cell.length_b   1.000
_cell.length_c   1.000
_cell.angle_alpha   90.00
_cell.angle_beta   90.00
_cell.angle_gamma   90.00
#
_symmetry.space_group_name_H-M   'P 1'
#
loop_
_entity.id
_entity.type
_entity.pdbx_description
1 polymer ?
#
loop_
_entity_poly.entity_id
_entity_poly.type
_entity_poly.pdbx_seq_one_letter_code
_entity_poly.pdbx_strand_id
1 'polypeptide(L)' 'MGLLQAASRTILGIDILFLVLLGFCFLYLEPGSGSYVVAQLTLVPVALTFAASAVLLYTGWDPLE' A
#
# COMPACT_ATOMS: atom_id res chain seq x y z
N MET A 1 -1.46 -13.69 -17.93
CA MET A 1 -1.15 -13.02 -16.65
C MET A 1 -1.50 -14.03 -15.60
N GLY A 2 -0.53 -14.58 -14.90
CA GLY A 2 -0.83 -15.47 -13.79
C GLY A 2 -1.64 -14.75 -12.72
N LEU A 3 -2.36 -15.54 -11.92
CA LEU A 3 -3.29 -15.06 -10.89
C LEU A 3 -2.63 -14.06 -9.93
N LEU A 4 -1.35 -14.29 -9.61
CA LEU A 4 -0.60 -13.45 -8.69
C LEU A 4 -0.35 -12.04 -9.25
N GLN A 5 -0.05 -11.92 -10.54
CA GLN A 5 0.13 -10.62 -11.21
C GLN A 5 -1.19 -9.85 -11.30
N ALA A 6 -2.30 -10.54 -11.58
CA ALA A 6 -3.62 -9.91 -11.61
C ALA A 6 -4.03 -9.38 -10.22
N ALA A 7 -3.83 -10.18 -9.16
CA ALA A 7 -4.07 -9.75 -7.80
C ALA A 7 -3.17 -8.57 -7.40
N SER A 8 -1.88 -8.63 -7.74
CA SER A 8 -0.92 -7.56 -7.42
C SER A 8 -1.26 -6.23 -8.08
N ARG A 9 -1.80 -6.22 -9.30
CA ARG A 9 -2.29 -4.98 -9.95
C ARG A 9 -3.46 -4.35 -9.20
N THR A 10 -4.40 -5.17 -8.74
CA THR A 10 -5.53 -4.70 -7.94
C THR A 10 -5.07 -4.16 -6.59
N ILE A 11 -4.21 -4.91 -5.89
CA ILE A 11 -3.63 -4.51 -4.60
C ILE A 11 -2.88 -3.19 -4.76
N LEU A 12 -2.03 -3.06 -5.78
CA LEU A 12 -1.29 -1.84 -6.06
C LEU A 12 -2.23 -0.63 -6.26
N GLY A 13 -3.32 -0.79 -7.00
CA GLY A 13 -4.31 0.28 -7.18
C GLY A 13 -4.99 0.70 -5.88
N ILE A 14 -5.33 -0.27 -5.03
CA ILE A 14 -5.91 -0.03 -3.71
C ILE A 14 -4.90 0.69 -2.80
N ASP A 15 -3.66 0.24 -2.78
CA ASP A 15 -2.60 0.84 -1.97
C ASP A 15 -2.35 2.30 -2.37
N ILE A 16 -2.32 2.62 -3.67
CA ILE A 16 -2.18 4.00 -4.17
C ILE A 16 -3.31 4.88 -3.61
N LEU A 17 -4.56 4.40 -3.66
CA LEU A 17 -5.69 5.13 -3.10
C LEU A 17 -5.51 5.37 -1.59
N PHE A 18 -5.14 4.34 -0.83
CA PHE A 18 -4.91 4.47 0.61
C PHE A 18 -3.75 5.41 0.94
N LEU A 19 -2.65 5.37 0.19
CA LEU A 19 -1.51 6.27 0.37
C LEU A 19 -1.89 7.73 0.12
N VAL A 20 -2.69 8.01 -0.92
CA VAL A 20 -3.20 9.36 -1.19
C VAL A 20 -4.11 9.83 -0.06
N LEU A 21 -5.04 8.98 0.39
CA LEU A 21 -5.95 9.32 1.48
C LEU A 21 -5.21 9.51 2.81
N LEU A 22 -4.25 8.66 3.14
CA LEU A 22 -3.41 8.80 4.33
C LEU A 22 -2.57 10.07 4.25
N GLY A 23 -1.94 10.35 3.10
CA GLY A 23 -1.21 11.58 2.86
C GLY A 23 -2.09 12.81 3.08
N PHE A 24 -3.34 12.78 2.61
CA PHE A 24 -4.33 13.82 2.90
C PHE A 24 -4.64 13.93 4.40
N CYS A 25 -4.90 12.81 5.09
CA CYS A 25 -5.16 12.80 6.53
C CYS A 25 -4.01 13.41 7.33
N PHE A 26 -2.75 13.13 6.97
CA PHE A 26 -1.58 13.69 7.66
C PHE A 26 -1.52 15.23 7.61
N LEU A 27 -2.23 15.89 6.69
CA LEU A 27 -2.34 17.36 6.66
C LEU A 27 -3.24 17.92 7.77
N TYR A 28 -4.10 17.10 8.36
CA TYR A 28 -5.10 17.50 9.36
C TYR A 28 -4.92 16.82 10.71
N LEU A 29 -4.05 15.81 10.80
CA LEU A 29 -3.78 15.09 12.04
C LEU A 29 -2.80 15.87 12.92
N GLU A 30 -3.16 16.05 14.19
CA GLU A 30 -2.29 16.71 15.16
C GLU A 30 -1.19 15.74 15.64
N PRO A 31 0.10 16.09 15.53
CA PRO A 31 1.19 15.23 15.96
C PRO A 31 1.08 14.87 17.45
N GLY A 32 1.34 13.60 17.79
CA GLY A 32 1.24 13.11 19.16
C GLY A 32 -0.17 12.76 19.63
N SER A 33 -1.20 12.98 18.79
CA SER A 33 -2.55 12.47 19.04
C SER A 33 -2.66 10.97 18.78
N GLY A 34 -3.65 10.31 19.38
CA GLY A 34 -3.91 8.89 19.13
C GLY A 34 -4.22 8.59 17.66
N SER A 35 -4.93 9.49 16.97
CA SER A 35 -5.23 9.36 15.54
C SER A 35 -3.99 9.47 14.66
N TYR A 36 -3.00 10.29 15.05
CA TYR A 36 -1.70 10.36 14.37
C TYR A 36 -0.94 9.03 14.46
N VAL A 37 -0.90 8.41 15.65
CA VAL A 37 -0.29 7.09 15.84
C VAL A 37 -0.99 6.02 15.01
N VAL A 38 -2.32 6.02 14.98
CA VAL A 38 -3.10 5.08 14.16
C VAL A 38 -2.76 5.26 12.67
N ALA A 39 -2.73 6.49 12.16
CA ALA A 39 -2.39 6.76 10.76
C ALA A 39 -0.98 6.28 10.41
N GLN A 40 0.00 6.46 11.31
CA GLN A 40 1.35 5.91 11.13
C GLN A 40 1.37 4.39 11.11
N LEU A 41 0.64 3.74 12.03
CA LEU A 41 0.53 2.29 12.06
C LEU A 41 -0.19 1.73 10.83
N THR A 42 -1.15 2.46 10.25
CA THR A 42 -1.81 2.11 8.99
C THR A 42 -0.90 2.30 7.79
N LEU A 43 -0.03 3.31 7.80
CA LEU A 43 0.92 3.55 6.71
C LEU A 43 1.88 2.39 6.51
N VAL A 44 2.33 1.73 7.58
CA VAL A 44 3.30 0.63 7.52
C VAL A 44 2.82 -0.53 6.63
N PRO A 45 1.68 -1.20 6.89
CA PRO A 45 1.23 -2.31 6.06
C PRO A 45 0.93 -1.86 4.62
N VAL A 46 0.32 -0.68 4.42
CA VAL A 46 0.02 -0.14 3.08
C VAL A 46 1.29 0.11 2.26
N ALA A 47 2.33 0.66 2.88
CA ALA A 47 3.61 0.88 2.21
C ALA A 47 4.31 -0.44 1.86
N LEU A 48 4.22 -1.44 2.75
CA LEU A 48 4.79 -2.77 2.51
C LEU A 48 4.06 -3.50 1.38
N THR A 49 2.72 -3.48 1.35
CA THR A 49 1.93 -4.11 0.28
C THR A 49 2.13 -3.41 -1.06
N PHE A 50 2.27 -2.09 -1.04
CA PHE A 50 2.59 -1.31 -2.23
C PHE A 50 3.95 -1.72 -2.79
N ALA A 51 4.99 -1.74 -1.95
CA ALA A 51 6.33 -2.11 -2.35
C ALA A 51 6.40 -3.56 -2.85
N ALA A 52 5.76 -4.50 -2.15
CA ALA A 52 5.72 -5.90 -2.55
C ALA A 52 5.03 -6.07 -3.92
N SER A 53 3.86 -5.45 -4.11
CA SER A 53 3.12 -5.50 -5.37
C SER A 53 3.90 -4.85 -6.52
N ALA A 54 4.57 -3.73 -6.26
CA ALA A 54 5.40 -3.04 -7.23
C ALA A 54 6.61 -3.88 -7.64
N VAL A 55 7.33 -4.47 -6.68
CA VAL A 55 8.47 -5.35 -6.94
C VAL A 55 8.04 -6.57 -7.74
N LEU A 56 6.94 -7.22 -7.36
CA LEU A 56 6.43 -8.42 -8.06
C LEU A 56 6.08 -8.13 -9.52
N LEU A 57 5.37 -7.03 -9.76
CA LEU A 57 5.01 -6.61 -11.12
C LEU A 57 6.21 -6.15 -11.94
N TYR A 58 7.21 -5.54 -11.31
CA TYR A 58 8.44 -5.11 -11.96
C TYR A 58 9.33 -6.28 -12.37
N THR A 59 9.52 -7.26 -11.47
CA THR A 59 10.33 -8.46 -11.75
C THR A 59 9.60 -9.47 -12.63
N GLY A 60 8.26 -9.33 -12.77
CA GLY A 60 7.43 -10.30 -13.47
C GLY A 60 7.37 -11.66 -12.77
N TRP A 61 7.65 -11.69 -11.45
CA TRP A 61 7.71 -12.94 -10.70
C TRP A 61 6.35 -13.62 -10.66
N ASP A 62 6.30 -14.87 -11.14
CA ASP A 62 5.13 -15.74 -11.05
C ASP A 62 5.56 -17.13 -10.56
N PRO A 63 5.45 -17.42 -9.26
CA PRO A 63 5.85 -18.71 -8.69
C PRO A 63 4.81 -19.81 -8.90
N LEU A 64 3.64 -19.49 -9.45
CA LEU A 64 2.50 -20.39 -9.60
C LEU A 64 2.22 -20.79 -11.06
N GLU A 65 2.94 -20.22 -12.02
CA GLU A 65 2.95 -20.62 -13.45
C GLU A 65 4.24 -21.38 -13.80
#